data_AF-A0A847LI95-F1
#
_entry.id   AF-A0A847LI95-F1
#
_cell.length_a   1.000
_cell.length_b   1.000
_cell.length_c   1.000
_cell.angle_alpha   90.00
_cell.angle_beta   90.00
_cell.angle_gamma   90.00
#
_symmetry.space_group_name_H-M   'P 1'
#
loop_
_entity.id
_entity.type
_entity.pdbx_description
1 polymer ?
#
loop_
_entity_poly.entity_id
_entity_poly.type
_entity_poly.pdbx_seq_one_letter_code
_entity_poly.pdbx_strand_id
1 'polypeptide(L)'
;MSTSKNNPSSHRLLLFFDQGLASTLASDLLLLLSQAGFDLRCRLAPGAERWLPAEPIRCLTGHQPVTGGPLPGWNAATGGGPVLGIAVVPDGTALALAGGAPGVGFAAPGAGGEGSEAGESFPWLVVTPGRATTGWAAGAAGRRVMGVMGLGDHPGGWAARYEELFARVMRFLRHRQLAAGRPVAVQHLVPEALAGVSDQPPGWVDDLRRHLAWLGFPATVGPERGVALRFLTYGGPFPAPGRATGRRLAFSFQAAQVPPPPAGGLAVQFLTPATPAEEAQALASPGRLPVLRDGQGNLTVFEAAGPRLFPDLTDHPALLRLVEHLSEKPLTSA
;
A
#
# COMPACT_ATOMS: atom_id res chain seq x y z
N MET A 1 -28.36 4.31 28.03
CA MET A 1 -27.47 3.85 26.94
C MET A 1 -26.78 5.07 26.37
N SER A 2 -25.53 5.30 26.78
CA SER A 2 -24.72 6.44 26.34
C SER A 2 -24.22 6.17 24.93
N THR A 3 -24.70 6.95 23.95
CA THR A 3 -24.11 6.98 22.61
C THR A 3 -22.75 7.67 22.73
N SER A 4 -21.68 6.87 22.84
CA SER A 4 -20.30 7.34 22.77
C SER A 4 -20.12 8.16 21.50
N LYS A 5 -19.88 9.46 21.65
CA LYS A 5 -19.55 10.42 20.57
C LYS A 5 -18.22 10.10 19.87
N ASN A 6 -17.50 9.07 20.32
CA ASN A 6 -16.19 8.65 19.81
C ASN A 6 -16.24 7.25 19.20
N ASN A 7 -17.37 6.80 18.64
CA ASN A 7 -17.28 5.64 17.76
C ASN A 7 -16.82 6.16 16.39
N PRO A 8 -15.51 6.07 16.03
CA PRO A 8 -15.14 6.25 14.64
C PRO A 8 -16.02 5.32 13.82
N SER A 9 -16.46 5.77 12.65
CA SER A 9 -17.11 4.90 11.66
C SER A 9 -16.38 3.57 11.67
N SER A 10 -17.01 2.52 12.20
CA SER A 10 -16.32 1.29 12.60
C SER A 10 -15.70 0.71 11.34
N HIS A 11 -14.37 0.85 11.18
CA HIS A 11 -13.70 0.34 9.99
C HIS A 11 -14.00 -1.16 9.92
N ARG A 12 -14.54 -1.60 8.78
CA ARG A 12 -14.85 -3.00 8.56
C ARG A 12 -13.62 -3.74 8.05
N LEU A 13 -13.25 -4.80 8.73
CA LEU A 13 -12.11 -5.65 8.38
C LEU A 13 -12.61 -7.00 7.89
N LEU A 14 -12.05 -7.48 6.78
CA LEU A 14 -12.25 -8.82 6.28
C LEU A 14 -11.00 -9.65 6.57
N LEU A 15 -11.16 -10.69 7.37
CA LEU A 15 -10.13 -11.65 7.69
C LEU A 15 -10.37 -12.95 6.91
N PHE A 16 -9.32 -13.47 6.31
CA PHE A 16 -9.30 -14.75 5.61
C PHE A 16 -8.35 -15.69 6.33
N PHE A 17 -8.85 -16.84 6.78
CA PHE A 17 -8.05 -17.86 7.47
C PHE A 17 -7.89 -19.09 6.57
N ASP A 18 -6.65 -19.53 6.40
CA ASP A 18 -6.34 -20.77 5.69
C ASP A 18 -6.21 -21.96 6.65
N GLN A 19 -5.99 -23.14 6.11
CA GLN A 19 -5.69 -24.34 6.88
C GLN A 19 -4.32 -24.20 7.54
N GLY A 20 -4.27 -24.30 8.88
CA GLY A 20 -3.00 -24.38 9.58
C GLY A 20 -3.07 -24.00 11.05
N LEU A 21 -2.02 -24.38 11.78
CA LEU A 21 -1.88 -24.08 13.20
C LEU A 21 -1.89 -22.58 13.47
N ALA A 22 -1.39 -21.73 12.56
CA ALA A 22 -1.36 -20.29 12.84
C ALA A 22 -2.76 -19.68 12.90
N SER A 23 -3.74 -20.26 12.21
CA SER A 23 -5.15 -19.83 12.27
C SER A 23 -5.75 -20.00 13.66
N THR A 24 -5.26 -20.95 14.48
CA THR A 24 -5.76 -21.12 15.87
C THR A 24 -5.38 -19.92 16.74
N LEU A 25 -4.13 -19.48 16.63
CA LEU A 25 -3.55 -18.35 17.37
C LEU A 25 -4.04 -17.00 16.85
N ALA A 26 -4.66 -16.96 15.66
CA ALA A 26 -5.27 -15.75 15.14
C ALA A 26 -6.59 -15.38 15.87
N SER A 27 -7.09 -16.22 16.79
CA SER A 27 -8.20 -15.87 17.70
C SER A 27 -7.83 -14.69 18.61
N ASP A 28 -6.57 -14.62 19.05
CA ASP A 28 -6.08 -13.51 19.88
C ASP A 28 -6.12 -12.20 19.08
N LEU A 29 -5.77 -12.27 17.80
CA LEU A 29 -5.89 -11.12 16.90
C LEU A 29 -7.34 -10.69 16.70
N LEU A 30 -8.28 -11.63 16.55
CA LEU A 30 -9.71 -11.33 16.47
C LEU A 30 -10.20 -10.64 17.75
N LEU A 31 -9.76 -11.11 18.92
CA LEU A 31 -10.07 -10.47 20.20
C LEU A 31 -9.53 -9.04 20.26
N LEU A 32 -8.26 -8.81 19.91
CA LEU A 32 -7.63 -7.49 19.88
C LEU A 32 -8.37 -6.53 18.94
N LEU A 33 -8.70 -6.98 17.73
CA LEU A 33 -9.42 -6.17 16.75
C LEU A 33 -10.87 -5.89 17.19
N SER A 34 -11.54 -6.87 17.81
CA SER A 34 -12.89 -6.68 18.34
C SER A 34 -12.91 -5.69 19.50
N GLN A 35 -11.92 -5.77 20.41
CA GLN A 35 -11.79 -4.83 21.52
C GLN A 35 -11.46 -3.42 21.05
N ALA A 36 -10.76 -3.29 19.93
CA ALA A 36 -10.52 -2.00 19.26
C ALA A 36 -11.78 -1.42 18.56
N GLY A 37 -12.91 -2.14 18.56
CA GLY A 37 -14.20 -1.67 18.05
C GLY A 37 -14.41 -1.85 16.54
N PHE A 38 -13.62 -2.71 15.88
CA PHE A 38 -13.78 -3.00 14.46
C PHE A 38 -14.97 -3.93 14.17
N ASP A 39 -15.65 -3.73 13.04
CA ASP A 39 -16.62 -4.70 12.51
C ASP A 39 -15.85 -5.78 11.75
N LEU A 40 -15.81 -6.98 12.31
CA LEU A 40 -14.99 -8.09 11.82
C LEU A 40 -15.84 -9.07 11.01
N ARG A 41 -15.44 -9.29 9.76
CA ARG A 41 -15.98 -10.35 8.91
C ARG A 41 -14.89 -11.39 8.66
N CYS A 42 -15.24 -12.65 8.87
CA CYS A 42 -14.29 -13.74 8.75
C CYS A 42 -14.69 -14.68 7.61
N ARG A 43 -13.70 -15.16 6.88
CA ARG A 43 -13.86 -16.18 5.86
C ARG A 43 -12.84 -17.29 6.09
N LEU A 44 -13.30 -18.53 5.95
CA LEU A 44 -12.51 -19.72 6.15
C LEU A 44 -12.27 -20.41 4.81
N ALA A 45 -11.01 -20.76 4.52
CA ALA A 45 -10.69 -21.70 3.47
C ALA A 45 -11.35 -23.06 3.76
N PRO A 46 -11.69 -23.86 2.73
CA PRO A 46 -12.15 -25.23 2.94
C PRO A 46 -11.19 -25.96 3.87
N GLY A 47 -11.68 -26.58 4.95
CA GLY A 47 -10.87 -27.32 5.92
C GLY A 47 -10.26 -26.49 7.07
N ALA A 48 -10.26 -25.16 6.99
CA ALA A 48 -9.75 -24.29 8.07
C ALA A 48 -10.60 -24.38 9.35
N GLU A 49 -11.88 -24.75 9.22
CA GLU A 49 -12.83 -24.99 10.31
C GLU A 49 -12.34 -26.02 11.35
N ARG A 50 -11.45 -26.94 10.94
CA ARG A 50 -10.84 -27.95 11.83
C ARG A 50 -9.85 -27.33 12.82
N TRP A 51 -9.27 -26.19 12.44
CA TRP A 51 -8.31 -25.45 13.24
C TRP A 51 -9.00 -24.32 14.00
N LEU A 52 -9.90 -23.60 13.32
CA LEU A 52 -10.64 -22.48 13.90
C LEU A 52 -12.14 -22.71 13.72
N PRO A 53 -12.82 -23.34 14.72
CA PRO A 53 -14.25 -23.58 14.64
C PRO A 53 -15.06 -22.28 14.53
N ALA A 54 -16.24 -22.38 13.92
CA ALA A 54 -17.06 -21.20 13.62
C ALA A 54 -17.61 -20.49 14.86
N GLU A 55 -17.91 -21.23 15.93
CA GLU A 55 -18.55 -20.67 17.11
C GLU A 55 -17.65 -19.69 17.88
N PRO A 56 -16.36 -19.97 18.16
CA PRO A 56 -15.43 -18.97 18.70
C PRO A 56 -15.36 -17.68 17.88
N ILE A 57 -15.32 -17.79 16.54
CA ILE A 57 -15.33 -16.61 15.67
C ILE A 57 -16.63 -15.83 15.84
N ARG A 58 -17.79 -16.51 15.87
CA ARG A 58 -19.09 -15.88 16.07
C ARG A 58 -19.19 -15.20 17.43
N CYS A 59 -18.67 -15.80 18.50
CA CYS A 59 -18.64 -15.21 19.82
C CYS A 59 -17.78 -13.93 19.87
N LEU A 60 -16.65 -13.91 19.16
CA LEU A 60 -15.75 -12.76 19.12
C LEU A 60 -16.23 -11.64 18.18
N THR A 61 -16.77 -12.00 17.03
CA THR A 61 -17.09 -11.03 15.95
C THR A 61 -18.56 -10.66 15.88
N GLY A 62 -19.45 -11.42 16.54
CA GLY A 62 -20.91 -11.30 16.38
C GLY A 62 -21.42 -11.84 15.03
N HIS A 63 -20.57 -12.41 14.19
CA HIS A 63 -20.90 -12.81 12.83
C HIS A 63 -20.49 -14.26 12.53
N GLN A 64 -21.36 -14.97 11.79
CA GLN A 64 -21.02 -16.31 11.31
C GLN A 64 -19.88 -16.19 10.28
N PRO A 65 -18.77 -16.92 10.44
CA PRO A 65 -17.75 -16.94 9.41
C PRO A 65 -18.29 -17.62 8.15
N VAL A 66 -17.79 -17.14 7.02
CA VAL A 66 -18.20 -17.62 5.71
C VAL A 66 -17.31 -18.78 5.32
N THR A 67 -17.91 -19.91 4.99
CA THR A 67 -17.21 -21.11 4.56
C THR A 67 -17.43 -21.34 3.07
N GLY A 68 -16.38 -21.76 2.36
CA GLY A 68 -16.44 -22.04 0.91
C GLY A 68 -16.28 -20.82 -0.02
N GLY A 69 -16.44 -21.06 -1.33
CA GLY A 69 -16.33 -20.08 -2.41
C GLY A 69 -14.91 -19.81 -2.94
N PRO A 70 -14.73 -18.87 -3.89
CA PRO A 70 -13.44 -18.58 -4.51
C PRO A 70 -12.45 -17.98 -3.49
N LEU A 71 -11.24 -18.54 -3.45
CA LEU A 71 -10.15 -18.03 -2.61
C LEU A 71 -9.66 -16.67 -3.12
N PRO A 72 -9.08 -15.82 -2.25
CA PRO A 72 -8.39 -14.62 -2.71
C PRO A 72 -7.35 -14.98 -3.77
N GLY A 73 -7.27 -14.19 -4.85
CA GLY A 73 -6.37 -14.48 -5.98
C GLY A 73 -4.88 -14.59 -5.59
N TRP A 74 -4.48 -14.02 -4.46
CA TRP A 74 -3.14 -14.20 -3.90
C TRP A 74 -2.91 -15.57 -3.25
N ASN A 75 -3.94 -16.24 -2.73
CA ASN A 75 -3.79 -17.56 -2.10
C ASN A 75 -3.36 -18.61 -3.15
N ALA A 76 -4.05 -18.66 -4.29
CA ALA A 76 -3.75 -19.60 -5.37
C ALA A 76 -2.33 -19.48 -5.95
N ALA A 77 -1.72 -18.29 -5.87
CA ALA A 77 -0.40 -18.02 -6.44
C ALA A 77 0.76 -18.61 -5.63
N THR A 78 0.53 -19.14 -4.42
CA THR A 78 1.62 -19.42 -3.47
C THR A 78 2.06 -20.87 -3.35
N GLY A 79 1.37 -21.83 -3.95
CA GLY A 79 1.76 -23.25 -3.92
C GLY A 79 1.89 -23.88 -2.52
N GLY A 80 1.50 -23.17 -1.47
CA GLY A 80 1.76 -23.52 -0.07
C GLY A 80 1.02 -22.67 0.97
N GLY A 81 -0.02 -21.92 0.59
CA GLY A 81 -1.04 -21.40 1.50
C GLY A 81 -0.55 -20.36 2.54
N PRO A 82 -0.66 -19.05 2.30
CA PRO A 82 -0.68 -18.05 3.37
C PRO A 82 -1.69 -18.41 4.46
N VAL A 83 -1.29 -18.38 5.74
CA VAL A 83 -2.12 -18.87 6.84
C VAL A 83 -3.24 -17.89 7.21
N LEU A 84 -3.01 -16.59 7.01
CA LEU A 84 -3.97 -15.53 7.33
C LEU A 84 -3.82 -14.35 6.36
N GLY A 85 -4.93 -13.76 5.93
CA GLY A 85 -4.97 -12.46 5.24
C GLY A 85 -5.94 -11.50 5.90
N ILE A 86 -5.59 -10.21 5.93
CA ILE A 86 -6.45 -9.14 6.46
C ILE A 86 -6.59 -8.06 5.40
N ALA A 87 -7.82 -7.69 5.08
CA ALA A 87 -8.14 -6.57 4.22
C ALA A 87 -9.01 -5.54 4.94
N VAL A 88 -8.75 -4.27 4.63
CA VAL A 88 -9.65 -3.16 4.97
C VAL A 88 -10.63 -2.99 3.83
N VAL A 89 -11.93 -3.07 4.12
CA VAL A 89 -12.98 -3.11 3.09
C VAL A 89 -13.93 -1.92 3.28
N PRO A 90 -14.34 -1.22 2.21
CA PRO A 90 -15.37 -0.19 2.26
C PRO A 90 -16.71 -0.73 2.77
N ASP A 91 -17.50 0.18 3.31
CA ASP A 91 -18.86 -0.11 3.76
C ASP A 91 -19.72 -0.58 2.58
N GLY A 92 -20.38 -1.73 2.75
CA GLY A 92 -21.18 -2.42 1.72
C GLY A 92 -20.46 -3.60 1.05
N THR A 93 -19.16 -3.48 0.76
CA THR A 93 -18.44 -4.52 -0.01
C THR A 93 -18.12 -5.76 0.82
N ALA A 94 -17.80 -5.60 2.10
CA ALA A 94 -17.51 -6.76 2.95
C ALA A 94 -18.73 -7.63 3.24
N LEU A 95 -19.96 -7.09 3.17
CA LEU A 95 -21.17 -7.90 3.29
C LEU A 95 -21.42 -8.71 2.01
N ALA A 96 -21.13 -8.14 0.84
CA ALA A 96 -21.22 -8.84 -0.44
C ALA A 96 -20.13 -9.92 -0.59
N LEU A 97 -18.91 -9.63 -0.17
CA LEU A 97 -17.78 -10.58 -0.15
C LEU A 97 -17.97 -11.70 0.88
N ALA A 98 -18.57 -11.38 2.03
CA ALA A 98 -18.95 -12.37 3.04
C ALA A 98 -20.18 -13.18 2.61
N GLY A 99 -21.17 -12.57 1.97
CA GLY A 99 -22.38 -13.25 1.52
C GLY A 99 -22.17 -14.17 0.31
N GLY A 100 -20.96 -14.28 -0.22
CA GLY A 100 -20.68 -15.06 -1.43
C GLY A 100 -21.41 -14.52 -2.66
N ALA A 101 -21.70 -13.21 -2.70
CA ALA A 101 -22.45 -12.62 -3.79
C ALA A 101 -21.71 -12.82 -5.12
N PRO A 102 -22.32 -13.49 -6.12
CA PRO A 102 -21.71 -13.66 -7.42
C PRO A 102 -21.50 -12.29 -8.07
N GLY A 103 -20.26 -11.97 -8.48
CA GLY A 103 -19.90 -10.72 -9.15
C GLY A 103 -19.01 -9.77 -8.35
N VAL A 104 -19.00 -9.84 -7.01
CA VAL A 104 -18.00 -9.15 -6.18
C VAL A 104 -16.80 -10.07 -6.03
N GLY A 105 -16.15 -10.34 -7.15
CA GLY A 105 -15.18 -11.43 -7.28
C GLY A 105 -13.83 -11.08 -6.66
N PHE A 106 -13.36 -11.96 -5.77
CA PHE A 106 -11.95 -12.30 -5.68
C PHE A 106 -11.51 -12.90 -7.02
N ALA A 107 -11.37 -12.06 -8.05
CA ALA A 107 -11.04 -12.55 -9.38
C ALA A 107 -9.69 -13.27 -9.32
N ALA A 108 -9.70 -14.56 -9.66
CA ALA A 108 -8.51 -15.32 -9.95
C ALA A 108 -7.82 -14.69 -11.16
N PRO A 109 -6.49 -14.51 -11.15
CA PRO A 109 -5.77 -14.01 -12.32
C PRO A 109 -5.88 -15.07 -13.42
N GLY A 110 -6.78 -14.87 -14.39
CA GLY A 110 -6.89 -15.75 -15.57
C GLY A 110 -8.30 -16.11 -16.05
N ALA A 111 -9.38 -15.76 -15.34
CA ALA A 111 -10.73 -15.91 -15.88
C ALA A 111 -11.00 -14.76 -16.88
N GLY A 112 -10.78 -15.05 -18.16
CA GLY A 112 -10.68 -14.08 -19.25
C GLY A 112 -11.88 -13.16 -19.43
N GLY A 113 -11.56 -11.89 -19.61
CA GLY A 113 -12.43 -10.80 -20.02
C GLY A 113 -11.64 -9.50 -19.84
N GLU A 114 -11.03 -9.00 -20.91
CA GLU A 114 -10.18 -7.79 -20.97
C GLU A 114 -10.90 -6.47 -20.57
N GLY A 115 -12.00 -6.53 -19.82
CA GLY A 115 -12.85 -5.36 -19.51
C GLY A 115 -13.33 -5.24 -18.07
N SER A 116 -12.90 -6.08 -17.12
CA SER A 116 -13.38 -5.99 -15.73
C SER A 116 -12.26 -5.68 -14.73
N GLU A 117 -11.63 -4.52 -14.88
CA GLU A 117 -10.82 -3.88 -13.81
C GLU A 117 -11.68 -3.36 -12.64
N ALA A 118 -13.00 -3.48 -12.70
CA ALA A 118 -13.94 -2.98 -11.68
C ALA A 118 -14.06 -3.85 -10.41
N GLY A 119 -13.23 -4.88 -10.25
CA GLY A 119 -13.13 -5.60 -8.98
C GLY A 119 -12.21 -4.82 -8.04
N GLU A 120 -12.77 -3.89 -7.25
CA GLU A 120 -12.03 -3.15 -6.22
C GLU A 120 -11.09 -4.08 -5.46
N SER A 121 -9.79 -3.92 -5.69
CA SER A 121 -8.78 -4.74 -5.05
C SER A 121 -8.43 -4.12 -3.70
N PHE A 122 -9.01 -4.67 -2.63
CA PHE A 122 -8.64 -4.28 -1.26
C PHE A 122 -7.16 -4.57 -1.00
N PRO A 123 -6.41 -3.68 -0.31
CA PRO A 123 -5.05 -4.00 0.11
C PRO A 123 -5.08 -5.09 1.18
N TRP A 124 -4.28 -6.13 0.98
CA TRP A 124 -4.13 -7.25 1.90
C TRP A 124 -2.83 -7.14 2.67
N LEU A 125 -2.90 -7.30 3.99
CA LEU A 125 -1.77 -7.73 4.81
C LEU A 125 -1.85 -9.24 4.95
N VAL A 126 -0.78 -9.94 4.59
CA VAL A 126 -0.78 -11.40 4.57
C VAL A 126 0.29 -11.96 5.50
N VAL A 127 -0.07 -13.03 6.18
CA VAL A 127 0.82 -13.80 7.06
C VAL A 127 1.12 -15.14 6.40
N THR A 128 2.39 -15.46 6.25
CA THR A 128 2.86 -16.71 5.62
C THR A 128 3.64 -17.55 6.61
N PRO A 129 3.57 -18.89 6.51
CA PRO A 129 4.46 -19.75 7.29
C PRO A 129 5.90 -19.62 6.76
N GLY A 130 6.87 -19.66 7.66
CA GLY A 130 8.29 -19.56 7.33
C GLY A 130 8.81 -18.13 7.22
N ARG A 131 10.13 -17.98 7.40
CA ARG A 131 10.83 -16.68 7.37
C ARG A 131 10.99 -16.09 5.96
N ALA A 132 10.77 -16.85 4.91
CA ALA A 132 11.05 -16.43 3.54
C ALA A 132 9.88 -15.66 2.91
N THR A 133 9.90 -14.33 3.04
CA THR A 133 8.98 -13.39 2.36
C THR A 133 9.39 -13.08 0.91
N THR A 134 10.50 -13.67 0.43
CA THR A 134 11.22 -13.23 -0.77
C THR A 134 10.53 -13.51 -2.11
N GLY A 135 9.50 -14.35 -2.15
CA GLY A 135 8.80 -14.73 -3.39
C GLY A 135 7.60 -13.87 -3.78
N TRP A 136 7.10 -13.00 -2.90
CA TRP A 136 5.81 -12.32 -3.11
C TRP A 136 5.87 -11.05 -3.96
N ALA A 137 7.06 -10.45 -4.10
CA ALA A 137 7.22 -9.09 -4.62
C ALA A 137 7.01 -8.92 -6.14
N ALA A 138 6.98 -10.00 -6.94
CA ALA A 138 7.08 -9.88 -8.41
C ALA A 138 5.81 -10.24 -9.23
N GLY A 139 4.75 -10.78 -8.61
CA GLY A 139 3.58 -11.32 -9.34
C GLY A 139 2.30 -10.47 -9.29
N ALA A 140 1.25 -10.90 -10.02
CA ALA A 140 -0.08 -10.29 -9.97
C ALA A 140 -0.70 -10.25 -8.55
N ALA A 141 -0.32 -11.19 -7.69
CA ALA A 141 -0.65 -11.19 -6.26
C ALA A 141 -0.02 -10.00 -5.49
N GLY A 142 1.22 -9.61 -5.84
CA GLY A 142 1.92 -8.48 -5.24
C GLY A 142 1.22 -7.14 -5.48
N ARG A 143 0.40 -7.01 -6.54
CA ARG A 143 -0.40 -5.81 -6.80
C ARG A 143 -1.54 -5.59 -5.81
N ARG A 144 -1.91 -6.59 -5.00
CA ARG A 144 -2.99 -6.49 -4.00
C ARG A 144 -2.50 -6.63 -2.56
N VAL A 145 -1.22 -6.94 -2.37
CA VAL A 145 -0.66 -7.26 -1.06
C VAL A 145 0.22 -6.09 -0.63
N MET A 146 -0.20 -5.42 0.43
CA MET A 146 0.49 -4.27 1.00
C MET A 146 1.71 -4.66 1.83
N GLY A 147 1.68 -5.85 2.43
CA GLY A 147 2.77 -6.34 3.24
C GLY A 147 2.62 -7.84 3.50
N VAL A 148 3.76 -8.50 3.65
CA VAL A 148 3.84 -9.92 3.99
C VAL A 148 4.61 -10.06 5.30
N MET A 149 4.04 -10.80 6.24
CA MET A 149 4.67 -11.12 7.50
C MET A 149 4.95 -12.61 7.57
N GLY A 150 6.23 -12.97 7.66
CA GLY A 150 6.64 -14.34 7.88
C GLY A 150 6.48 -14.75 9.35
N LEU A 151 5.84 -15.88 9.59
CA LEU A 151 5.87 -16.55 10.88
C LEU A 151 7.15 -17.37 10.99
N GLY A 152 7.77 -17.38 12.18
CA GLY A 152 8.89 -18.29 12.43
C GLY A 152 8.44 -19.75 12.35
N ASP A 153 9.38 -20.67 12.14
CA ASP A 153 9.07 -22.10 12.01
C ASP A 153 8.51 -22.71 13.31
N HIS A 154 8.66 -22.02 14.44
CA HIS A 154 8.17 -22.43 15.75
C HIS A 154 7.13 -21.45 16.31
N PRO A 155 6.05 -21.95 16.94
CA PRO A 155 4.94 -21.12 17.42
C PRO A 155 5.28 -20.18 18.57
N GLY A 156 6.40 -20.41 19.28
CA GLY A 156 6.78 -19.62 20.45
C GLY A 156 6.96 -18.11 20.20
N GLY A 157 7.12 -17.67 18.94
CA GLY A 157 7.20 -16.26 18.56
C GLY A 157 5.98 -15.71 17.81
N TRP A 158 4.93 -16.50 17.61
CA TRP A 158 3.80 -16.07 16.74
C TRP A 158 2.92 -15.01 17.38
N ALA A 159 2.71 -15.04 18.69
CA ALA A 159 1.92 -14.02 19.40
C ALA A 159 2.48 -12.60 19.16
N ALA A 160 3.79 -12.41 19.32
CA ALA A 160 4.46 -11.15 19.04
C ALA A 160 4.31 -10.72 17.56
N ARG A 161 4.25 -11.68 16.62
CA ARG A 161 3.97 -11.38 15.21
C ARG A 161 2.53 -10.94 14.98
N TYR A 162 1.55 -11.53 15.66
CA TYR A 162 0.17 -11.06 15.59
C TYR A 162 -0.04 -9.68 16.22
N GLU A 163 0.66 -9.37 17.32
CA GLU A 163 0.70 -8.02 17.88
C GLU A 163 1.31 -7.01 16.89
N GLU A 164 2.41 -7.39 16.22
CA GLU A 164 3.01 -6.59 15.16
C GLU A 164 2.04 -6.38 13.99
N LEU A 165 1.29 -7.42 13.60
CA LEU A 165 0.28 -7.34 12.55
C LEU A 165 -0.86 -6.39 12.94
N PHE A 166 -1.35 -6.49 14.18
CA PHE A 166 -2.33 -5.57 14.74
C PHE A 166 -1.80 -4.12 14.67
N ALA A 167 -0.57 -3.88 15.13
CA ALA A 167 0.05 -2.56 15.07
C ALA A 167 0.17 -2.02 13.63
N ARG A 168 0.49 -2.88 12.65
CA ARG A 168 0.53 -2.54 11.22
C ARG A 168 -0.86 -2.17 10.69
N VAL A 169 -1.91 -2.93 11.05
CA VAL A 169 -3.31 -2.60 10.68
C VAL A 169 -3.70 -1.24 11.26
N MET A 170 -3.42 -0.99 12.55
CA MET A 170 -3.73 0.29 13.19
C MET A 170 -2.99 1.46 12.54
N ARG A 171 -1.69 1.30 12.26
CA ARG A 171 -0.88 2.30 11.56
C ARG A 171 -1.46 2.60 10.18
N PHE A 172 -1.81 1.57 9.41
CA PHE A 172 -2.41 1.73 8.09
C PHE A 172 -3.72 2.52 8.15
N LEU A 173 -4.63 2.14 9.06
CA LEU A 173 -5.92 2.83 9.22
C LEU A 173 -5.74 4.30 9.64
N ARG A 174 -4.80 4.58 10.54
CA ARG A 174 -4.44 5.96 10.94
C ARG A 174 -3.98 6.78 9.73
N HIS A 175 -3.05 6.27 8.94
CA HIS A 175 -2.58 6.97 7.74
C HIS A 175 -3.70 7.17 6.71
N ARG A 176 -4.57 6.17 6.56
CA ARG A 176 -5.74 6.27 5.68
C ARG A 176 -6.70 7.38 6.10
N GLN A 177 -6.97 7.49 7.40
CA GLN A 177 -7.80 8.56 7.94
C GLN A 177 -7.18 9.94 7.72
N LEU A 178 -5.86 10.08 7.93
CA LEU A 178 -5.14 11.35 7.70
C LEU A 178 -5.12 11.76 6.22
N ALA A 179 -5.16 10.80 5.31
CA ALA A 179 -5.08 11.01 3.87
C ALA A 179 -6.44 11.25 3.18
N ALA A 180 -7.56 10.82 3.78
CA ALA A 180 -8.89 10.85 3.15
C ALA A 180 -9.33 12.25 2.65
N GLY A 181 -8.85 13.32 3.27
CA GLY A 181 -9.14 14.71 2.88
C GLY A 181 -8.07 15.37 2.00
N ARG A 182 -7.08 14.62 1.50
CA ARG A 182 -5.88 15.16 0.85
C ARG A 182 -5.82 14.76 -0.62
N PRO A 183 -6.50 15.47 -1.52
CA PRO A 183 -6.46 15.17 -2.95
C PRO A 183 -5.04 15.17 -3.52
N VAL A 184 -4.74 14.15 -4.31
CA VAL A 184 -3.42 13.93 -4.92
C VAL A 184 -3.48 13.97 -6.44
N ALA A 185 -2.48 14.57 -7.06
CA ALA A 185 -2.22 14.49 -8.50
C ALA A 185 -0.83 13.90 -8.74
N VAL A 186 -0.72 12.90 -9.62
CA VAL A 186 0.56 12.34 -10.05
C VAL A 186 0.78 12.68 -11.51
N GLN A 187 1.73 13.57 -11.78
CA GLN A 187 2.07 14.08 -13.10
C GLN A 187 3.40 13.48 -13.54
N HIS A 188 3.44 12.95 -14.76
CA HIS A 188 4.68 12.56 -15.41
C HIS A 188 5.17 13.73 -16.24
N LEU A 189 6.27 14.36 -15.83
CA LEU A 189 6.86 15.50 -16.53
C LEU A 189 8.07 15.03 -17.30
N VAL A 190 7.94 14.97 -18.62
CA VAL A 190 9.04 14.70 -19.55
C VAL A 190 9.48 16.04 -20.14
N PRO A 191 10.76 16.41 -20.05
CA PRO A 191 11.27 17.59 -20.75
C PRO A 191 10.91 17.51 -22.24
N GLU A 192 10.51 18.62 -22.85
CA GLU A 192 10.07 18.67 -24.25
C GLU A 192 11.08 18.02 -25.21
N ALA A 193 12.37 18.23 -24.96
CA ALA A 193 13.47 17.64 -25.73
C ALA A 193 13.52 16.10 -25.69
N LEU A 194 12.84 15.47 -24.73
CA LEU A 194 12.80 14.02 -24.51
C LEU A 194 11.41 13.41 -24.72
N ALA A 195 10.39 14.22 -25.02
CA ALA A 195 9.01 13.75 -25.20
C ALA A 195 8.95 12.62 -26.24
N GLY A 196 9.60 12.79 -27.40
CA GLY A 196 9.62 11.77 -28.47
C GLY A 196 10.35 10.46 -28.15
N VAL A 197 11.01 10.34 -26.99
CA VAL A 197 11.79 9.15 -26.60
C VAL A 197 11.17 8.40 -25.41
N SER A 198 10.38 9.06 -24.58
CA SER A 198 9.91 8.47 -23.32
C SER A 198 8.58 9.07 -22.86
N ASP A 199 7.49 8.78 -23.57
CA ASP A 199 6.14 9.19 -23.15
C ASP A 199 5.56 8.31 -22.03
N GLN A 200 6.12 7.11 -21.81
CA GLN A 200 5.59 6.18 -20.81
C GLN A 200 6.20 6.43 -19.43
N PRO A 201 5.37 6.54 -18.37
CA PRO A 201 5.88 6.65 -17.02
C PRO A 201 6.64 5.37 -16.62
N PRO A 202 7.69 5.48 -15.80
CA PRO A 202 8.39 4.31 -15.31
C PRO A 202 7.48 3.47 -14.40
N GLY A 203 7.64 2.15 -14.41
CA GLY A 203 6.72 1.23 -13.73
C GLY A 203 6.50 1.48 -12.22
N TRP A 204 7.48 2.07 -11.53
CA TRP A 204 7.34 2.45 -10.12
C TRP A 204 6.28 3.54 -9.87
N VAL A 205 5.91 4.31 -10.89
CA VAL A 205 4.83 5.32 -10.79
C VAL A 205 3.49 4.66 -10.56
N ASP A 206 3.25 3.47 -11.14
CA ASP A 206 2.04 2.71 -10.89
C ASP A 206 2.02 2.13 -9.48
N ASP A 207 3.18 1.75 -8.94
CA ASP A 207 3.31 1.36 -7.53
C ASP A 207 3.03 2.55 -6.60
N LEU A 208 3.54 3.75 -6.92
CA LEU A 208 3.22 4.98 -6.17
C LEU A 208 1.72 5.28 -6.17
N ARG A 209 1.08 5.27 -7.35
CA ARG A 209 -0.38 5.48 -7.47
C ARG A 209 -1.17 4.47 -6.65
N ARG A 210 -0.73 3.21 -6.66
CA ARG A 210 -1.32 2.14 -5.87
C ARG A 210 -1.21 2.41 -4.37
N HIS A 211 -0.02 2.77 -3.87
CA HIS A 211 0.17 3.08 -2.45
C HIS A 211 -0.65 4.31 -2.01
N LEU A 212 -0.76 5.33 -2.86
CA LEU A 212 -1.65 6.47 -2.63
C LEU A 212 -3.11 6.04 -2.51
N ALA A 213 -3.59 5.19 -3.42
CA ALA A 213 -4.96 4.67 -3.38
C ALA A 213 -5.22 3.80 -2.14
N TRP A 214 -4.26 2.94 -1.76
CA TRP A 214 -4.35 2.12 -0.55
C TRP A 214 -4.48 2.97 0.71
N LEU A 215 -3.66 4.01 0.84
CA LEU A 215 -3.76 4.97 1.93
C LEU A 215 -4.91 5.96 1.74
N GLY A 216 -5.79 5.79 0.77
CA GLY A 216 -7.04 6.57 0.68
C GLY A 216 -6.86 8.02 0.24
N PHE A 217 -5.75 8.36 -0.42
CA PHE A 217 -5.62 9.66 -1.06
C PHE A 217 -6.59 9.74 -2.25
N PRO A 218 -7.52 10.71 -2.29
CA PRO A 218 -8.42 10.86 -3.42
C PRO A 218 -7.63 11.32 -4.66
N ALA A 219 -7.63 10.49 -5.70
CA ALA A 219 -7.00 10.85 -6.97
C ALA A 219 -7.77 11.99 -7.64
N THR A 220 -7.04 12.98 -8.14
CA THR A 220 -7.62 14.06 -8.94
C THR A 220 -7.27 13.88 -10.40
N VAL A 221 -8.28 14.05 -11.26
CA VAL A 221 -8.12 14.07 -12.71
C VAL A 221 -7.99 15.54 -13.12
N GLY A 222 -6.77 15.99 -13.38
CA GLY A 222 -6.52 17.30 -13.97
C GLY A 222 -5.54 18.19 -13.17
N PRO A 223 -5.05 19.27 -13.80
CA PRO A 223 -3.84 19.92 -13.29
C PRO A 223 -4.01 20.94 -12.14
N GLU A 224 -5.15 21.60 -11.86
CA GLU A 224 -5.00 22.96 -11.28
C GLU A 224 -5.79 23.43 -10.06
N ARG A 225 -6.85 22.78 -9.56
CA ARG A 225 -7.56 23.35 -8.37
C ARG A 225 -7.85 22.32 -7.29
N GLY A 226 -7.45 22.68 -6.07
CA GLY A 226 -7.72 21.91 -4.86
C GLY A 226 -6.77 20.75 -4.60
N VAL A 227 -5.67 20.57 -5.36
CA VAL A 227 -4.70 19.49 -5.12
C VAL A 227 -3.86 19.79 -3.87
N ALA A 228 -3.95 18.94 -2.86
CA ALA A 228 -3.16 19.05 -1.64
C ALA A 228 -1.73 18.52 -1.85
N LEU A 229 -1.58 17.42 -2.61
CA LEU A 229 -0.29 16.78 -2.91
C LEU A 229 -0.09 16.62 -4.41
N ARG A 230 0.99 17.17 -4.95
CA ARG A 230 1.36 17.01 -6.36
C ARG A 230 2.68 16.24 -6.47
N PHE A 231 2.65 15.07 -7.10
CA PHE A 231 3.86 14.32 -7.43
C PHE A 231 4.30 14.66 -8.84
N LEU A 232 5.53 15.14 -8.98
CA LEU A 232 6.20 15.38 -10.23
C LEU A 232 7.18 14.24 -10.45
N THR A 233 6.81 13.32 -11.32
CA THR A 233 7.58 12.13 -11.62
C THR A 233 8.36 12.38 -12.90
N TYR A 234 9.68 12.42 -12.80
CA TYR A 234 10.58 12.37 -13.95
C TYR A 234 11.55 11.23 -13.73
N GLY A 235 11.57 10.26 -14.65
CA GLY A 235 12.47 9.11 -14.55
C GLY A 235 13.91 9.45 -14.91
N GLY A 236 14.11 10.49 -15.72
CA GLY A 236 15.38 10.70 -16.41
C GLY A 236 15.77 9.52 -17.31
N PRO A 237 16.77 9.66 -18.16
CA PRO A 237 17.44 8.51 -18.73
C PRO A 237 18.20 7.80 -17.61
N PHE A 238 17.66 6.67 -17.12
CA PHE A 238 18.46 5.75 -16.32
C PHE A 238 19.55 5.19 -17.23
N PRO A 239 20.83 5.20 -16.82
CA PRO A 239 21.83 4.42 -17.54
C PRO A 239 21.36 2.96 -17.53
N ALA A 240 21.16 2.38 -18.71
CA ALA A 240 20.79 0.98 -18.81
C ALA A 240 21.82 0.15 -18.03
N PRO A 241 21.39 -0.79 -17.18
CA PRO A 241 22.32 -1.68 -16.49
C PRO A 241 23.11 -2.46 -17.54
N GLY A 242 24.43 -2.20 -17.65
CA GLY A 242 25.35 -3.02 -18.45
C GLY A 242 26.04 -2.36 -19.65
N ARG A 243 25.83 -1.08 -19.99
CA ARG A 243 26.64 -0.39 -21.03
C ARG A 243 27.42 0.79 -20.45
N ALA A 244 28.60 0.50 -19.94
CA ALA A 244 29.51 1.48 -19.31
C ALA A 244 30.44 2.22 -20.29
N THR A 245 30.24 2.15 -21.61
CA THR A 245 31.21 2.67 -22.58
C THR A 245 30.55 3.60 -23.60
N GLY A 246 30.42 4.88 -23.24
CA GLY A 246 30.11 5.95 -24.20
C GLY A 246 29.29 7.07 -23.60
N ARG A 247 29.92 8.25 -23.41
CA ARG A 247 29.32 9.56 -23.07
C ARG A 247 28.00 9.51 -22.30
N ARG A 248 28.09 9.57 -20.96
CA ARG A 248 26.94 9.88 -20.10
C ARG A 248 26.43 11.28 -20.47
N LEU A 249 25.31 11.34 -21.19
CA LEU A 249 24.54 12.58 -21.31
C LEU A 249 23.92 12.87 -19.93
N ALA A 250 24.63 13.65 -19.12
CA ALA A 250 24.09 14.20 -17.89
C ALA A 250 23.15 15.34 -18.27
N PHE A 251 21.87 15.02 -18.45
CA PHE A 251 20.85 16.06 -18.52
C PHE A 251 20.62 16.58 -17.10
N SER A 252 21.14 17.76 -16.80
CA SER A 252 20.73 18.50 -15.60
C SER A 252 19.27 18.92 -15.83
N PHE A 253 18.38 18.39 -15.00
CA PHE A 253 16.98 18.79 -15.02
C PHE A 253 16.91 20.23 -14.50
N GLN A 254 16.71 21.19 -15.41
CA GLN A 254 16.61 22.59 -14.99
C GLN A 254 15.34 22.80 -14.19
N ALA A 255 15.52 23.23 -12.93
CA ALA A 255 14.44 23.58 -12.00
C ALA A 255 13.45 24.63 -12.55
N ALA A 256 13.83 25.36 -13.61
CA ALA A 256 13.01 26.37 -14.28
C ALA A 256 11.72 25.82 -14.92
N GLN A 257 11.65 24.51 -15.24
CA GLN A 257 10.45 23.89 -15.82
C GLN A 257 9.52 23.27 -14.76
N VAL A 258 9.84 23.41 -13.47
CA VAL A 258 9.03 22.82 -12.39
C VAL A 258 7.83 23.71 -12.14
N PRO A 259 6.59 23.19 -12.28
CA PRO A 259 5.40 23.94 -11.90
C PRO A 259 5.51 24.46 -10.46
N PRO A 260 4.98 25.65 -10.16
CA PRO A 260 4.91 26.11 -8.79
C PRO A 260 4.13 25.09 -7.93
N PRO A 261 4.46 24.98 -6.63
CA PRO A 261 3.69 24.13 -5.73
C PRO A 261 2.23 24.60 -5.70
N PRO A 262 1.27 23.69 -5.49
CA PRO A 262 -0.13 24.07 -5.32
C PRO A 262 -0.28 25.02 -4.13
N ALA A 263 -1.19 26.00 -4.24
CA ALA A 263 -1.46 26.94 -3.15
C ALA A 263 -1.89 26.19 -1.89
N GLY A 264 -1.14 26.38 -0.80
CA GLY A 264 -1.37 25.67 0.47
C GLY A 264 -1.10 24.16 0.43
N GLY A 265 -0.43 23.64 -0.60
CA GLY A 265 -0.13 22.22 -0.76
C GLY A 265 1.36 21.91 -0.85
N LEU A 266 1.67 20.64 -1.17
CA LEU A 266 3.03 20.13 -1.22
C LEU A 266 3.31 19.51 -2.59
N ALA A 267 4.38 19.96 -3.24
CA ALA A 267 4.93 19.36 -4.45
C ALA A 267 6.05 18.38 -4.09
N VAL A 268 5.86 17.11 -4.37
CA VAL A 268 6.87 16.05 -4.23
C VAL A 268 7.55 15.86 -5.59
N GLN A 269 8.83 16.20 -5.68
CA GLN A 269 9.55 16.22 -6.95
C GLN A 269 10.58 15.11 -7.01
N PHE A 270 10.37 14.12 -7.87
CA PHE A 270 11.37 13.11 -8.15
C PHE A 270 12.44 13.68 -9.09
N LEU A 271 13.69 13.65 -8.61
CA LEU A 271 14.87 14.12 -9.32
C LEU A 271 15.67 12.93 -9.87
N THR A 272 16.53 13.20 -10.84
CA THR A 272 17.41 12.17 -11.40
C THR A 272 18.40 11.69 -10.34
N PRO A 273 18.76 10.40 -10.29
CA PRO A 273 19.74 9.89 -9.32
C PRO A 273 21.13 10.55 -9.44
N ALA A 274 21.42 11.18 -10.57
CA ALA A 274 22.66 11.90 -10.84
C ALA A 274 22.67 13.33 -10.25
N THR A 275 21.53 13.85 -9.76
CA THR A 275 21.46 15.18 -9.17
C THR A 275 22.28 15.21 -7.87
N PRO A 276 23.24 16.14 -7.72
CA PRO A 276 24.01 16.30 -6.49
C PRO A 276 23.12 16.54 -5.28
N ALA A 277 23.47 15.97 -4.13
CA ALA A 277 22.69 16.10 -2.90
C ALA A 277 22.55 17.57 -2.44
N GLU A 278 23.59 18.39 -2.65
CA GLU A 278 23.56 19.83 -2.33
C GLU A 278 22.53 20.58 -3.19
N GLU A 279 22.44 20.26 -4.49
CA GLU A 279 21.45 20.83 -5.40
C GLU A 279 20.04 20.38 -5.03
N ALA A 280 19.86 19.09 -4.74
CA ALA A 280 18.58 18.56 -4.27
C ALA A 280 18.14 19.22 -2.94
N GLN A 281 19.07 19.43 -2.01
CA GLN A 281 18.82 20.11 -0.74
C GLN A 281 18.47 21.59 -0.93
N ALA A 282 19.12 22.28 -1.88
CA ALA A 282 18.83 23.68 -2.19
C ALA A 282 17.41 23.88 -2.77
N LEU A 283 16.82 22.84 -3.36
CA LEU A 283 15.45 22.86 -3.87
C LEU A 283 14.39 22.61 -2.78
N ALA A 284 14.78 22.16 -1.58
CA ALA A 284 13.85 21.89 -0.50
C ALA A 284 13.32 23.20 0.11
N SER A 285 12.00 23.35 0.15
CA SER A 285 11.36 24.56 0.68
C SER A 285 9.99 24.25 1.31
N PRO A 286 9.39 25.17 2.07
CA PRO A 286 8.00 25.02 2.51
C PRO A 286 7.08 24.87 1.29
N GLY A 287 6.56 23.67 1.07
CA GLY A 287 5.73 23.34 -0.11
C GLY A 287 6.46 22.59 -1.23
N ARG A 288 7.77 22.34 -1.14
CA ARG A 288 8.51 21.51 -2.11
C ARG A 288 9.37 20.46 -1.41
N LEU A 289 9.23 19.21 -1.84
CA LEU A 289 9.90 18.04 -1.29
C LEU A 289 10.65 17.29 -2.41
N PRO A 290 11.94 17.58 -2.61
CA PRO A 290 12.77 16.85 -3.56
C PRO A 290 13.01 15.41 -3.08
N VAL A 291 12.98 14.47 -4.02
CA VAL A 291 13.16 13.03 -3.77
C VAL A 291 14.12 12.46 -4.81
N LEU A 292 15.19 11.82 -4.35
CA LEU A 292 16.05 11.00 -5.19
C LEU A 292 15.68 9.53 -5.01
N ARG A 293 15.56 8.80 -6.11
CA ARG A 293 15.39 7.34 -6.10
C ARG A 293 16.63 6.70 -6.66
N ASP A 294 17.29 5.80 -5.93
CA ASP A 294 18.47 5.10 -6.44
C ASP A 294 18.10 3.87 -7.31
N GLY A 295 19.12 3.19 -7.86
CA GLY A 295 18.92 1.99 -8.67
C GLY A 295 18.44 0.77 -7.88
N GLN A 296 18.51 0.80 -6.54
CA GLN A 296 18.03 -0.24 -5.63
C GLN A 296 16.59 0.02 -5.16
N GLY A 297 16.02 1.19 -5.48
CA GLY A 297 14.67 1.57 -5.07
C GLY A 297 14.60 2.38 -3.78
N ASN A 298 15.73 2.63 -3.09
CA ASN A 298 15.75 3.50 -1.91
C ASN A 298 15.41 4.93 -2.31
N LEU A 299 14.81 5.68 -1.37
CA LEU A 299 14.46 7.08 -1.56
C LEU A 299 15.22 7.96 -0.57
N THR A 300 15.85 9.02 -1.07
CA THR A 300 16.37 10.11 -0.22
C THR A 300 15.47 11.31 -0.40
N VAL A 301 14.81 11.71 0.68
CA VAL A 301 13.86 12.82 0.74
C VAL A 301 14.54 14.03 1.37
N PHE A 302 14.58 15.14 0.67
CA PHE A 302 15.26 16.35 1.13
C PHE A 302 14.25 17.28 1.80
N GLU A 303 14.39 17.44 3.12
CA GLU A 303 13.56 18.35 3.92
C GLU A 303 14.36 19.58 4.34
N ALA A 304 13.69 20.62 4.84
CA ALA A 304 14.37 21.79 5.40
C ALA A 304 15.30 21.42 6.58
N ALA A 305 14.99 20.35 7.32
CA ALA A 305 15.81 19.83 8.41
C ALA A 305 17.00 18.97 7.93
N GLY A 306 17.07 18.66 6.63
CA GLY A 306 18.10 17.82 6.02
C GLY A 306 17.53 16.59 5.29
N PRO A 307 18.41 15.77 4.71
CA PRO A 307 18.02 14.58 3.97
C PRO A 307 17.56 13.45 4.91
N ARG A 308 16.53 12.72 4.49
CA ARG A 308 15.98 11.54 5.16
C ARG A 308 15.99 10.35 4.20
N LEU A 309 16.54 9.22 4.65
CA LEU A 309 16.57 7.99 3.87
C LEU A 309 15.35 7.11 4.16
N PHE A 310 14.68 6.66 3.11
CA PHE A 310 13.70 5.58 3.14
C PHE A 310 14.26 4.37 2.38
N PRO A 311 14.77 3.35 3.08
CA PRO A 311 15.29 2.16 2.44
C PRO A 311 14.15 1.33 1.84
N ASP A 312 14.43 0.64 0.75
CA ASP A 312 13.49 -0.30 0.12
C ASP A 312 13.59 -1.65 0.82
N LEU A 313 12.65 -1.91 1.74
CA LEU A 313 12.57 -3.16 2.49
C LEU A 313 11.48 -4.05 1.90
N THR A 314 11.74 -5.36 1.83
CA THR A 314 10.86 -6.38 1.25
C THR A 314 9.42 -6.33 1.77
N ASP A 315 9.24 -5.98 3.04
CA ASP A 315 7.94 -5.96 3.72
C ASP A 315 7.35 -4.55 3.90
N HIS A 316 8.11 -3.51 3.54
CA HIS A 316 7.70 -2.11 3.69
C HIS A 316 8.44 -1.22 2.67
N PRO A 317 8.01 -1.21 1.40
CA PRO A 317 8.71 -0.55 0.30
C PRO A 317 8.95 0.94 0.53
N ALA A 318 10.01 1.49 -0.04
CA ALA A 318 10.39 2.89 0.18
C ALA A 318 9.28 3.88 -0.26
N LEU A 319 8.57 3.58 -1.35
CA LEU A 319 7.45 4.39 -1.82
C LEU A 319 6.28 4.39 -0.82
N LEU A 320 5.96 3.25 -0.19
CA LEU A 320 4.92 3.21 0.85
C LEU A 320 5.32 4.07 2.05
N ARG A 321 6.59 4.01 2.49
CA ARG A 321 7.13 4.86 3.57
C ARG A 321 7.01 6.34 3.24
N LEU A 322 7.30 6.70 1.99
CA LEU A 322 7.14 8.08 1.52
C LEU A 322 5.67 8.50 1.63
N VAL A 323 4.72 7.69 1.16
CA VAL A 323 3.29 8.05 1.20
C VAL A 323 2.78 8.15 2.65
N GLU A 324 3.17 7.25 3.54
CA GLU A 324 2.87 7.34 4.98
C GLU A 324 3.44 8.61 5.59
N HIS A 325 4.71 8.93 5.32
CA HIS A 325 5.33 10.18 5.78
C HIS A 325 4.56 11.41 5.29
N LEU A 326 4.12 11.41 4.03
CA LEU A 326 3.35 12.51 3.46
C LEU A 326 1.98 12.66 4.13
N SER A 327 1.32 11.56 4.51
CA SER A 327 0.03 11.61 5.20
C SER A 327 0.11 12.29 6.58
N GLU A 328 1.25 12.22 7.26
CA GLU A 328 1.49 12.87 8.55
C GLU A 328 1.98 14.31 8.42
N LYS A 329 2.58 14.65 7.26
CA LYS A 329 3.15 15.98 7.04
C LYS A 329 2.05 17.03 6.96
N PRO A 330 2.10 18.11 7.78
CA PRO A 330 1.13 19.19 7.69
C PRO A 330 1.21 19.83 6.31
N LEU A 331 0.05 20.11 5.73
CA LEU A 331 -0.02 20.98 4.56
C LEU A 331 0.27 22.40 5.03
N THR A 332 1.12 23.13 4.30
CA THR A 332 1.37 24.54 4.59
C THR A 332 0.05 25.28 4.54
N SER A 333 -0.38 25.88 5.64
CA SER A 333 -1.53 26.78 5.63
C SER A 333 -1.24 27.92 4.66
N ALA A 334 -2.11 28.10 3.67
CA ALA A 334 -2.07 29.26 2.77
C ALA A 334 -2.21 30.57 3.53
#